data_AF-A0A7X9WKK2-F1
#
_entry.id   AF-A0A7X9WKK2-F1
#
_cell.length_a   1.000
_cell.length_b   1.000
_cell.length_c   1.000
_cell.angle_alpha   90.00
_cell.angle_beta   90.00
_cell.angle_gamma   90.00
#
_symmetry.space_group_name_H-M   'P 1'
#
loop_
_entity.id
_entity.type
_entity.pdbx_description
1 polymer ?
#
loop_
_entity_poly.entity_id
_entity_poly.type
_entity_poly.pdbx_seq_one_letter_code
_entity_poly.pdbx_strand_id
1 'polypeptide(L)'
;MLLTLALLAQTLTPDPEGVKAGRTCAVAVTAARGSEAPGMPEVAALLYYVAQSVKAEGGNPSFLTRVNEVTGELRNEPVQTQATAQANLAECDRRYPLARKAVRVTLPAKPFDRDLMCFAALGVMMGASQGKEEDTGDSSDLKRYKPAFDVYTARLSGDALEKAGLTGETALIDALGKQILTSLDLGNFDSISQSCIAQAGN
;
A
#
# COMPACT_ATOMS: atom_id res chain seq x y z
N MET A 1 -32.38 28.80 -16.02
CA MET A 1 -31.71 27.48 -16.10
C MET A 1 -30.19 27.67 -16.09
N LEU A 2 -29.59 27.98 -14.95
CA LEU A 2 -28.14 28.26 -14.83
C LEU A 2 -27.60 27.81 -13.45
N LEU A 3 -28.07 26.67 -12.94
CA LEU A 3 -27.71 26.19 -11.58
C LEU A 3 -27.30 24.71 -11.50
N THR A 4 -27.04 24.03 -12.62
CA THR A 4 -26.82 22.56 -12.62
C THR A 4 -25.61 22.13 -13.45
N LEU A 5 -24.44 22.74 -13.24
CA LEU A 5 -23.18 22.27 -13.85
C LEU A 5 -21.96 22.34 -12.91
N ALA A 6 -22.11 22.72 -11.65
CA ALA A 6 -21.01 22.80 -10.69
C ALA A 6 -20.68 21.47 -9.97
N LEU A 7 -21.37 20.36 -10.29
CA LEU A 7 -21.25 19.10 -9.53
C LEU A 7 -20.35 18.01 -10.15
N LEU A 8 -19.76 18.22 -11.34
CA LEU A 8 -19.06 17.14 -12.07
C LEU A 8 -17.54 17.33 -12.22
N ALA A 9 -16.95 18.24 -11.47
CA ALA A 9 -15.50 18.32 -11.34
C ALA A 9 -15.13 18.48 -9.87
N GLN A 10 -15.35 17.44 -9.07
CA GLN A 10 -14.49 17.24 -7.89
C GLN A 10 -13.11 16.88 -8.43
N THR A 11 -12.36 17.88 -8.91
CA THR A 11 -10.92 17.75 -8.99
C THR A 11 -10.49 17.37 -7.59
N LEU A 12 -9.98 16.14 -7.41
CA LEU A 12 -9.34 15.68 -6.18
C LEU A 12 -8.29 16.73 -5.84
N THR A 13 -8.69 17.68 -4.99
CA THR A 13 -7.87 18.84 -4.68
C THR A 13 -6.76 18.31 -3.78
N PRO A 14 -5.49 18.64 -4.06
CA PRO A 14 -4.41 18.26 -3.18
C PRO A 14 -4.72 18.66 -1.73
N ASP A 15 -4.40 17.79 -0.78
CA ASP A 15 -4.46 18.02 0.66
C ASP A 15 -3.02 18.10 1.20
N PRO A 16 -2.39 19.30 1.23
CA PRO A 16 -1.01 19.44 1.65
C PRO A 16 -0.76 18.97 3.10
N GLU A 17 -1.75 19.12 3.98
CA GLU A 17 -1.66 18.64 5.36
C GLU A 17 -1.69 17.11 5.41
N GLY A 18 -2.52 16.48 4.57
CA GLY A 18 -2.52 15.03 4.36
C GLY A 18 -1.20 14.48 3.84
N VAL A 19 -0.59 15.16 2.85
CA VAL A 19 0.74 14.81 2.31
C VAL A 19 1.79 14.87 3.40
N LYS A 20 1.87 16.00 4.11
CA LYS A 20 2.84 16.20 5.19
C LYS A 20 2.65 15.20 6.34
N ALA A 21 1.40 14.96 6.74
CA ALA A 21 1.09 14.01 7.80
C ALA A 21 1.51 12.58 7.42
N GLY A 22 1.19 12.13 6.21
CA GLY A 22 1.61 10.82 5.71
C GLY A 22 3.12 10.64 5.73
N ARG A 23 3.88 11.61 5.18
CA ARG A 23 5.36 11.57 5.20
C ARG A 23 5.93 11.59 6.62
N THR A 24 5.39 12.44 7.50
CA THR A 24 5.82 12.51 8.91
C THR A 24 5.64 11.17 9.61
N CYS A 25 4.52 10.49 9.37
CA CYS A 25 4.23 9.17 9.93
C CYS A 25 5.13 8.06 9.35
N ALA A 26 5.42 8.12 8.06
CA ALA A 26 6.38 7.23 7.40
C ALA A 26 7.80 7.35 7.99
N VAL A 27 8.27 8.58 8.25
CA VAL A 27 9.55 8.81 8.93
C VAL A 27 9.49 8.35 10.38
N ALA A 28 8.41 8.62 11.10
CA ALA A 28 8.25 8.23 12.50
C ALA A 28 8.28 6.71 12.69
N VAL A 29 7.60 5.93 11.85
CA VAL A 29 7.65 4.46 11.97
C VAL A 29 9.04 3.91 11.70
N THR A 30 9.79 4.51 10.77
CA THR A 30 11.18 4.12 10.48
C THR A 30 12.13 4.49 11.62
N ALA A 31 11.94 5.65 12.25
CA ALA A 31 12.81 6.15 13.32
C ALA A 31 12.52 5.52 14.70
N ALA A 32 11.28 5.12 14.97
CA ALA A 32 10.89 4.54 16.25
C ALA A 32 11.59 3.20 16.57
N ARG A 33 12.02 2.46 15.54
CA ARG A 33 12.75 1.19 15.68
C ARG A 33 14.22 1.35 16.09
N GLY A 34 14.80 2.54 15.95
CA GLY A 34 16.24 2.73 16.10
C GLY A 34 17.03 1.89 15.08
N SER A 35 17.96 1.06 15.55
CA SER A 35 18.86 0.24 14.72
C SER A 35 18.33 -1.14 14.35
N GLU A 36 17.17 -1.55 14.87
CA GLU A 36 16.61 -2.89 14.63
C GLU A 36 16.07 -3.02 13.22
N ALA A 37 16.31 -4.15 12.54
CA ALA A 37 15.74 -4.44 11.22
C ALA A 37 14.19 -4.38 11.29
N PRO A 38 13.52 -3.79 10.29
CA PRO A 38 12.07 -3.63 10.36
C PRO A 38 11.36 -4.98 10.19
N GLY A 39 10.37 -5.25 11.03
CA GLY A 39 9.42 -6.34 10.79
C GLY A 39 8.46 -5.99 9.67
N MET A 40 7.78 -7.00 9.12
CA MET A 40 6.77 -6.79 8.08
C MET A 40 5.59 -5.91 8.53
N PRO A 41 5.13 -5.92 9.80
CA PRO A 41 4.12 -4.97 10.25
C PRO A 41 4.56 -3.51 10.13
N GLU A 42 5.83 -3.20 10.46
CA GLU A 42 6.40 -1.86 10.34
C GLU A 42 6.54 -1.45 8.87
N VAL A 43 6.99 -2.36 8.01
CA VAL A 43 7.07 -2.13 6.57
C VAL A 43 5.68 -1.87 5.98
N ALA A 44 4.67 -2.66 6.38
CA ALA A 44 3.29 -2.45 5.94
C ALA A 44 2.74 -1.09 6.39
N ALA A 45 3.06 -0.66 7.62
CA ALA A 45 2.68 0.65 8.13
C ALA A 45 3.39 1.79 7.38
N LEU A 46 4.70 1.66 7.13
CA LEU A 46 5.49 2.59 6.32
C LEU A 46 4.85 2.81 4.94
N LEU A 47 4.62 1.71 4.22
CA LEU A 47 4.04 1.75 2.88
C LEU A 47 2.61 2.28 2.90
N TYR A 48 1.84 2.00 3.95
CA TYR A 48 0.51 2.58 4.14
C TYR A 48 0.57 4.12 4.28
N TYR A 49 1.47 4.63 5.11
CA TYR A 49 1.63 6.08 5.29
C TYR A 49 2.11 6.78 4.01
N VAL A 50 3.04 6.16 3.27
CA VAL A 50 3.45 6.65 1.96
C VAL A 50 2.27 6.69 1.00
N ALA A 51 1.50 5.60 0.91
CA ALA A 51 0.32 5.54 0.04
C ALA A 51 -0.74 6.58 0.42
N GLN A 52 -0.96 6.85 1.71
CA GLN A 52 -1.84 7.92 2.17
C GLN A 52 -1.31 9.32 1.81
N SER A 53 0.01 9.53 1.88
CA SER A 53 0.62 10.77 1.38
C SER A 53 0.36 10.94 -0.11
N VAL A 54 0.56 9.91 -0.92
CA VAL A 54 0.32 9.97 -2.37
C VAL A 54 -1.17 10.17 -2.69
N LYS A 55 -2.08 9.52 -1.94
CA LYS A 55 -3.53 9.75 -2.06
C LYS A 55 -3.87 11.24 -1.83
N ALA A 56 -3.22 11.86 -0.85
CA ALA A 56 -3.41 13.28 -0.53
C ALA A 56 -2.81 14.25 -1.57
N GLU A 57 -1.84 13.83 -2.39
CA GLU A 57 -1.28 14.68 -3.46
C GLU A 57 -2.32 15.00 -4.54
N GLY A 58 -3.38 14.17 -4.70
CA GLY A 58 -4.48 14.40 -5.62
C GLY A 58 -4.11 14.21 -7.10
N GLY A 59 -4.50 13.07 -7.69
CA GLY A 59 -4.53 12.91 -9.15
C GLY A 59 -3.21 12.54 -9.84
N ASN A 60 -2.60 11.40 -9.49
CA ASN A 60 -1.44 10.89 -10.22
C ASN A 60 -1.84 9.71 -11.14
N PRO A 61 -1.55 9.75 -12.47
CA PRO A 61 -1.89 8.67 -13.38
C PRO A 61 -1.17 7.35 -13.04
N SER A 62 -0.01 7.38 -12.37
CA SER A 62 0.65 6.17 -11.85
C SER A 62 0.90 6.26 -10.34
N PHE A 63 -0.13 5.91 -9.56
CA PHE A 63 -0.08 5.89 -8.09
C PHE A 63 1.11 5.06 -7.57
N LEU A 64 1.36 3.90 -8.17
CA LEU A 64 2.46 3.01 -7.77
C LEU A 64 3.85 3.60 -8.03
N THR A 65 4.05 4.24 -9.19
CA THR A 65 5.29 4.96 -9.47
C THR A 65 5.52 6.03 -8.41
N ARG A 66 4.47 6.79 -8.07
CA ARG A 66 4.59 7.85 -7.07
C ARG A 66 4.86 7.34 -5.66
N VAL A 67 4.26 6.22 -5.25
CA VAL A 67 4.59 5.56 -3.97
C VAL A 67 6.07 5.18 -3.90
N ASN A 68 6.63 4.64 -4.99
CA ASN A 68 8.05 4.30 -5.05
C ASN A 68 8.95 5.55 -4.95
N GLU A 69 8.62 6.61 -5.69
CA GLU A 69 9.34 7.89 -5.62
C GLU A 69 9.31 8.49 -4.21
N VAL A 70 8.13 8.59 -3.60
CA VAL A 70 7.99 9.14 -2.25
C VAL A 70 8.76 8.32 -1.22
N THR A 71 8.77 6.99 -1.33
CA THR A 71 9.59 6.12 -0.47
C THR A 71 11.08 6.48 -0.58
N GLY A 72 11.57 6.73 -1.80
CA GLY A 72 12.93 7.20 -2.03
C GLY A 72 13.21 8.62 -1.53
N GLU A 73 12.20 9.50 -1.54
CA GLU A 73 12.29 10.88 -1.01
C GLU A 73 12.40 10.92 0.51
N LEU A 74 11.85 9.94 1.25
CA LEU A 74 11.86 9.91 2.71
C LEU A 74 13.26 10.02 3.32
N ARG A 75 14.31 9.59 2.59
CA ARG A 75 15.71 9.73 3.03
C ARG A 75 16.18 11.19 3.16
N ASN A 76 15.47 12.11 2.51
CA ASN A 76 15.75 13.55 2.54
C ASN A 76 14.95 14.27 3.64
N GLU A 77 13.98 13.60 4.27
CA GLU A 77 13.19 14.17 5.35
C GLU A 77 14.04 14.33 6.62
N PRO A 78 13.73 15.30 7.51
CA PRO A 78 14.44 15.47 8.76
C PRO A 78 14.46 14.20 9.61
N VAL A 79 15.64 13.77 10.02
CA VAL A 79 15.82 12.62 10.91
C VAL A 79 15.15 12.92 12.25
N GLN A 80 14.19 12.08 12.63
CA GLN A 80 13.56 12.14 13.94
C GLN A 80 14.37 11.34 14.96
N THR A 81 14.48 11.85 16.19
CA THR A 81 14.97 11.03 17.30
C THR A 81 13.94 9.93 17.61
N GLN A 82 14.39 8.82 18.21
CA GLN A 82 13.49 7.73 18.58
C GLN A 82 12.35 8.20 19.50
N ALA A 83 12.65 9.08 20.47
CA ALA A 83 11.65 9.63 21.39
C ALA A 83 10.60 10.49 20.67
N THR A 84 11.02 11.38 19.76
CA THR A 84 10.10 12.19 18.95
C THR A 84 9.25 11.30 18.03
N ALA A 85 9.86 10.29 17.42
CA ALA A 85 9.17 9.35 16.56
C ALA A 85 8.08 8.58 17.32
N GLN A 86 8.38 8.08 18.52
CA GLN A 86 7.41 7.41 19.38
C GLN A 86 6.23 8.33 19.76
N ALA A 87 6.49 9.60 20.07
CA ALA A 87 5.44 10.58 20.35
C ALA A 87 4.55 10.83 19.11
N ASN A 88 5.15 10.94 17.93
CA ASN A 88 4.43 11.14 16.67
C ASN A 88 3.58 9.92 16.28
N LEU A 89 4.02 8.70 16.60
CA LEU A 89 3.28 7.48 16.26
C LEU A 89 1.87 7.44 16.87
N ALA A 90 1.67 7.97 18.08
CA ALA A 90 0.35 8.02 18.70
C ALA A 90 -0.64 8.90 17.89
N GLU A 91 -0.16 10.04 17.40
CA GLU A 91 -0.96 10.92 16.54
C GLU A 91 -1.17 10.30 15.14
N CYS A 92 -0.16 9.62 14.62
CA CYS A 92 -0.26 8.87 13.37
C CYS A 92 -1.34 7.77 13.44
N ASP A 93 -1.39 7.01 14.52
CA ASP A 93 -2.43 5.98 14.72
C ASP A 93 -3.82 6.59 14.84
N ARG A 94 -3.94 7.75 15.50
CA ARG A 94 -5.21 8.46 15.62
C ARG A 94 -5.71 8.92 14.25
N ARG A 95 -4.82 9.45 13.40
CA ARG A 95 -5.15 9.93 12.06
C ARG A 95 -5.36 8.79 11.05
N TYR A 96 -4.61 7.71 11.20
CA TYR A 96 -4.58 6.56 10.29
C TYR A 96 -4.77 5.25 11.06
N PRO A 97 -5.98 4.99 11.58
CA PRO A 97 -6.25 3.87 12.49
C PRO A 97 -6.06 2.48 11.87
N LEU A 98 -5.89 2.40 10.55
CA LEU A 98 -5.66 1.16 9.81
C LEU A 98 -4.18 0.87 9.55
N ALA A 99 -3.27 1.83 9.76
CA ALA A 99 -1.87 1.71 9.37
C ALA A 99 -1.14 0.56 10.10
N ARG A 100 -1.45 0.35 11.38
CA ARG A 100 -0.84 -0.68 12.23
C ARG A 100 -1.82 -1.74 12.74
N LYS A 101 -3.06 -1.70 12.26
CA LYS A 101 -4.11 -2.62 12.71
C LYS A 101 -3.96 -3.94 11.95
N ALA A 102 -3.66 -5.02 12.67
CA ALA A 102 -3.62 -6.37 12.12
C ALA A 102 -5.00 -7.03 12.23
N VAL A 103 -5.88 -6.77 11.25
CA VAL A 103 -7.20 -7.41 11.20
C VAL A 103 -7.46 -8.00 9.83
N ARG A 104 -8.22 -9.11 9.80
CA ARG A 104 -8.77 -9.60 8.53
C ARG A 104 -9.70 -8.54 7.95
N VAL A 105 -9.57 -8.33 6.65
CA VAL A 105 -10.38 -7.39 5.90
C VAL A 105 -11.38 -8.15 5.04
N THR A 106 -12.52 -7.53 4.78
CA THR A 106 -13.46 -8.05 3.78
C THR A 106 -12.93 -7.74 2.40
N LEU A 107 -12.54 -8.78 1.67
CA LEU A 107 -12.07 -8.66 0.30
C LEU A 107 -13.24 -8.37 -0.66
N PRO A 108 -12.97 -7.77 -1.85
CA PRO A 108 -14.00 -7.56 -2.86
C PRO A 108 -14.75 -8.85 -3.22
N ALA A 109 -16.07 -8.74 -3.42
CA ALA A 109 -16.89 -9.90 -3.79
C ALA A 109 -16.69 -10.34 -5.24
N LYS A 110 -16.40 -9.38 -6.15
CA LYS A 110 -16.15 -9.66 -7.56
C LYS A 110 -14.79 -10.38 -7.71
N PRO A 111 -14.74 -11.58 -8.31
CA PRO A 111 -13.51 -12.38 -8.34
C PRO A 111 -12.31 -11.66 -8.94
N PHE A 112 -12.48 -11.00 -10.08
CA PHE A 112 -11.38 -10.31 -10.75
C PHE A 112 -10.80 -9.17 -9.89
N ASP A 113 -11.66 -8.33 -9.31
CA ASP A 113 -11.22 -7.18 -8.49
C ASP A 113 -10.52 -7.65 -7.21
N ARG A 114 -11.03 -8.74 -6.61
CA ARG A 114 -10.39 -9.40 -5.48
C ARG A 114 -9.02 -9.94 -5.85
N ASP A 115 -8.92 -10.70 -6.93
CA ASP A 115 -7.68 -11.34 -7.33
C ASP A 115 -6.63 -10.28 -7.69
N LEU A 116 -7.05 -9.18 -8.34
CA LEU A 116 -6.19 -8.03 -8.64
C LEU A 116 -5.72 -7.30 -7.37
N MET A 117 -6.61 -7.05 -6.40
CA MET A 117 -6.24 -6.47 -5.11
C MET A 117 -5.27 -7.37 -4.34
N CYS A 118 -5.52 -8.68 -4.34
CA CYS A 118 -4.66 -9.65 -3.68
C CYS A 118 -3.29 -9.76 -4.33
N PHE A 119 -3.23 -9.79 -5.65
CA PHE A 119 -1.98 -9.75 -6.39
C PHE A 119 -1.20 -8.46 -6.07
N ALA A 120 -1.86 -7.30 -6.07
CA ALA A 120 -1.21 -6.03 -5.78
C ALA A 120 -0.63 -5.99 -4.34
N ALA A 121 -1.43 -6.33 -3.33
CA ALA A 121 -1.01 -6.29 -1.94
C ALA A 121 0.10 -7.32 -1.64
N LEU A 122 -0.07 -8.55 -2.13
CA LEU A 122 0.96 -9.59 -1.97
C LEU A 122 2.24 -9.25 -2.74
N GLY A 123 2.15 -8.64 -3.92
CA GLY A 123 3.30 -8.19 -4.69
C GLY A 123 4.14 -7.14 -3.95
N VAL A 124 3.47 -6.19 -3.29
CA VAL A 124 4.12 -5.20 -2.41
C VAL A 124 4.84 -5.89 -1.25
N MET A 125 4.17 -6.82 -0.56
CA MET A 125 4.77 -7.54 0.57
C MET A 125 5.89 -8.50 0.13
N MET A 126 5.78 -9.10 -1.06
CA MET A 126 6.82 -9.92 -1.66
C MET A 126 8.07 -9.09 -1.96
N GLY A 127 7.93 -7.93 -2.61
CA GLY A 127 9.08 -7.06 -2.90
C GLY A 127 9.79 -6.59 -1.64
N ALA A 128 9.04 -6.22 -0.60
CA ALA A 128 9.62 -5.91 0.70
C ALA A 128 10.31 -7.11 1.37
N SER A 129 9.72 -8.30 1.27
CA SER A 129 10.30 -9.52 1.83
C SER A 129 11.58 -9.93 1.09
N GLN A 130 11.68 -9.67 -0.22
CA GLN A 130 12.89 -9.88 -1.01
C GLN A 130 14.02 -8.98 -0.53
N GLY A 131 13.75 -7.68 -0.37
CA GLY A 131 14.74 -6.75 0.19
C GLY A 131 15.22 -7.15 1.59
N LYS A 132 14.30 -7.59 2.47
CA LYS A 132 14.68 -8.11 3.80
C LYS A 132 15.55 -9.37 3.70
N GLU A 133 15.24 -10.31 2.82
CA GLU A 133 16.06 -11.50 2.60
C GLU A 133 17.47 -11.12 2.10
N GLU A 134 17.57 -10.19 1.16
CA GLU A 134 18.85 -9.69 0.65
C GLU A 134 19.71 -9.06 1.77
N ASP A 135 19.09 -8.30 2.68
CA ASP A 135 19.77 -7.62 3.77
C ASP A 135 20.13 -8.55 4.95
N THR A 136 19.34 -9.58 5.22
CA THR A 136 19.42 -10.35 6.47
C THR A 136 19.62 -11.86 6.30
N GLY A 137 19.40 -12.39 5.09
CA GLY A 137 19.35 -13.83 4.80
C GLY A 137 18.08 -14.55 5.29
N ASP A 138 17.13 -13.84 5.92
CA ASP A 138 15.88 -14.43 6.42
C ASP A 138 14.80 -14.49 5.33
N SER A 139 14.49 -15.71 4.88
CA SER A 139 13.48 -16.02 3.87
C SER A 139 12.08 -16.33 4.43
N SER A 140 11.87 -16.19 5.75
CA SER A 140 10.61 -16.60 6.41
C SER A 140 9.38 -15.89 5.83
N ASP A 141 9.47 -14.57 5.62
CA ASP A 141 8.37 -13.77 5.05
C ASP A 141 8.12 -14.10 3.57
N LEU A 142 9.16 -14.37 2.79
CA LEU A 142 8.99 -14.85 1.42
C LEU A 142 8.24 -16.17 1.35
N LYS A 143 8.62 -17.14 2.20
CA LYS A 143 7.92 -18.43 2.28
C LYS A 143 6.46 -18.27 2.71
N ARG A 144 6.15 -17.23 3.48
CA ARG A 144 4.80 -16.91 3.93
C ARG A 144 3.93 -16.35 2.80
N TYR A 145 4.42 -15.37 2.03
CA TYR A 145 3.60 -14.68 1.02
C TYR A 145 3.60 -15.37 -0.35
N LYS A 146 4.71 -16.00 -0.73
CA LYS A 146 4.91 -16.55 -2.08
C LYS A 146 3.82 -17.53 -2.54
N PRO A 147 3.38 -18.52 -1.74
CA PRO A 147 2.39 -19.49 -2.21
C PRO A 147 1.06 -18.83 -2.63
N ALA A 148 0.58 -17.86 -1.85
CA ALA A 148 -0.64 -17.12 -2.18
C ALA A 148 -0.42 -16.20 -3.39
N PHE A 149 0.74 -15.53 -3.47
CA PHE A 149 1.08 -14.69 -4.60
C PHE A 149 1.09 -15.47 -5.93
N ASP A 150 1.66 -16.67 -5.93
CA ASP A 150 1.70 -17.55 -7.10
C ASP A 150 0.27 -17.95 -7.55
N VAL A 151 -0.64 -18.22 -6.61
CA VAL A 151 -2.07 -18.51 -6.92
C VAL A 151 -2.74 -17.34 -7.64
N TYR A 152 -2.61 -16.12 -7.13
CA TYR A 152 -3.24 -14.95 -7.75
C TYR A 152 -2.57 -14.56 -9.08
N THR A 153 -1.26 -14.77 -9.20
CA THR A 153 -0.54 -14.61 -10.47
C THR A 153 -1.11 -15.54 -11.55
N ALA A 154 -1.35 -16.81 -11.21
CA ALA A 154 -1.95 -17.77 -12.15
C ALA A 154 -3.39 -17.41 -12.55
N ARG A 155 -4.20 -16.89 -11.61
CA ARG A 155 -5.58 -16.45 -11.85
C ARG A 155 -5.66 -15.18 -12.71
N LEU A 156 -4.65 -14.31 -12.64
CA LEU A 156 -4.51 -13.10 -13.46
C LEU A 156 -3.66 -13.35 -14.72
N SER A 157 -3.74 -14.54 -15.32
CA SER A 157 -3.05 -14.85 -16.58
C SER A 157 -3.79 -14.26 -17.80
N GLY A 158 -3.12 -14.29 -18.97
CA GLY A 158 -3.47 -13.58 -20.22
C GLY A 158 -4.97 -13.44 -20.51
N ASP A 159 -5.71 -14.55 -20.56
CA ASP A 159 -7.15 -14.54 -20.86
C ASP A 159 -7.98 -13.70 -19.88
N ALA A 160 -7.62 -13.68 -18.59
CA ALA A 160 -8.33 -12.92 -17.57
C ALA A 160 -8.05 -11.42 -17.70
N LEU A 161 -6.80 -11.05 -17.95
CA LEU A 161 -6.40 -9.65 -18.16
C LEU A 161 -6.97 -9.08 -19.45
N GLU A 162 -6.94 -9.86 -20.55
CA GLU A 162 -7.53 -9.47 -21.84
C GLU A 162 -9.04 -9.24 -21.71
N LYS A 163 -9.78 -10.15 -21.06
CA LYS A 163 -11.23 -9.98 -20.81
C LYS A 163 -11.56 -8.75 -19.96
N ALA A 164 -10.63 -8.33 -19.11
CA ALA A 164 -10.77 -7.11 -18.31
C ALA A 164 -10.30 -5.84 -19.04
N GLY A 165 -9.83 -5.96 -20.29
CA GLY A 165 -9.29 -4.84 -21.06
C GLY A 165 -7.93 -4.33 -20.57
N LEU A 166 -7.21 -5.11 -19.76
CA LEU A 166 -5.89 -4.77 -19.23
C LEU A 166 -4.78 -5.32 -20.14
N THR A 167 -4.81 -4.89 -21.41
CA THR A 167 -3.80 -5.29 -22.40
C THR A 167 -2.64 -4.30 -22.37
N GLY A 168 -1.54 -4.70 -21.72
CA GLY A 168 -0.30 -3.91 -21.68
C GLY A 168 0.10 -3.48 -20.27
N GLU A 169 1.40 -3.23 -20.11
CA GLU A 169 2.04 -2.96 -18.82
C GLU A 169 1.48 -1.71 -18.13
N THR A 170 1.32 -0.60 -18.86
CA THR A 170 0.75 0.65 -18.30
C THR A 170 -0.67 0.45 -17.78
N ALA A 171 -1.53 -0.22 -18.56
CA ALA A 171 -2.91 -0.48 -18.15
C ALA A 171 -2.97 -1.36 -16.89
N LEU A 172 -2.08 -2.34 -16.78
CA LEU A 172 -1.96 -3.17 -15.59
C LEU A 172 -1.44 -2.38 -14.38
N ILE A 173 -0.37 -1.60 -14.52
CA ILE A 173 0.17 -0.76 -13.44
C ILE A 173 -0.88 0.22 -12.91
N ASP A 174 -1.62 0.88 -13.80
CA ASP A 174 -2.69 1.81 -13.42
C ASP A 174 -3.82 1.10 -12.68
N ALA A 175 -4.20 -0.10 -13.14
CA ALA A 175 -5.22 -0.91 -12.50
C ALA A 175 -4.77 -1.39 -11.10
N LEU A 176 -3.51 -1.81 -10.95
CA LEU A 176 -2.92 -2.18 -9.66
C LEU A 176 -2.86 -0.98 -8.72
N GLY A 177 -2.45 0.18 -9.22
CA GLY A 177 -2.45 1.44 -8.46
C GLY A 177 -3.83 1.82 -7.95
N LYS A 178 -4.87 1.68 -8.78
CA LYS A 178 -6.27 1.90 -8.36
C LYS A 178 -6.72 0.91 -7.30
N GLN A 179 -6.34 -0.36 -7.40
CA GLN A 179 -6.67 -1.36 -6.37
C GLN A 179 -5.99 -1.06 -5.05
N ILE A 180 -4.71 -0.66 -5.07
CA ILE A 180 -3.99 -0.26 -3.86
C ILE A 180 -4.65 0.98 -3.24
N LEU A 181 -4.96 2.00 -4.03
CA LEU A 181 -5.64 3.19 -3.54
C LEU A 181 -6.97 2.86 -2.86
N THR A 182 -7.74 1.95 -3.46
CA THR A 182 -9.03 1.47 -2.93
C THR A 182 -8.83 0.64 -1.66
N SER A 183 -7.74 -0.12 -1.56
CA SER A 183 -7.49 -1.00 -0.43
C SER A 183 -7.05 -0.27 0.84
N LEU A 184 -6.56 0.98 0.74
CA LEU A 184 -6.17 1.80 1.89
C LEU A 184 -7.31 2.05 2.89
N ASP A 185 -8.55 2.00 2.43
CA ASP A 185 -9.73 2.16 3.28
C ASP A 185 -10.17 0.82 3.93
N LEU A 186 -9.57 -0.30 3.54
CA LEU A 186 -9.80 -1.64 4.11
C LEU A 186 -8.78 -1.98 5.20
N GLY A 187 -7.50 -1.68 4.96
CA GLY A 187 -6.42 -2.03 5.87
C GLY A 187 -5.04 -1.72 5.30
N ASN A 188 -4.00 -2.02 6.08
CA ASN A 188 -2.63 -2.00 5.59
C ASN A 188 -2.32 -3.23 4.69
N PHE A 189 -1.19 -3.18 3.99
CA PHE A 189 -0.80 -4.22 3.04
C PHE A 189 -0.65 -5.61 3.67
N ASP A 190 -0.20 -5.69 4.93
CA ASP A 190 -0.12 -6.96 5.66
C ASP A 190 -1.52 -7.54 5.94
N SER A 191 -2.45 -6.74 6.46
CA SER A 191 -3.83 -7.17 6.74
C SER A 191 -4.58 -7.66 5.49
N ILE A 192 -4.41 -6.94 4.38
CA ILE A 192 -4.97 -7.35 3.08
C ILE A 192 -4.31 -8.66 2.63
N SER A 193 -2.98 -8.74 2.67
CA SER A 193 -2.23 -9.94 2.27
C SER A 193 -2.59 -11.17 3.10
N GLN A 194 -2.79 -11.02 4.41
CA GLN A 194 -3.24 -12.10 5.29
C GLN A 194 -4.64 -12.60 4.92
N SER A 195 -5.54 -11.68 4.56
CA SER A 195 -6.89 -12.02 4.11
C SER A 195 -6.84 -12.76 2.76
N CYS A 196 -5.95 -12.33 1.87
CA CYS A 196 -5.70 -12.98 0.58
C CYS A 196 -5.08 -14.37 0.72
N ILE A 197 -4.16 -14.58 1.67
CA ILE A 197 -3.61 -15.91 2.00
C ILE A 197 -4.73 -16.83 2.48
N ALA A 198 -5.59 -16.36 3.39
CA ALA A 198 -6.72 -17.15 3.88
C ALA A 198 -7.71 -17.49 2.76
N GLN A 199 -7.88 -16.60 1.77
CA GLN A 199 -8.75 -16.83 0.61
C GLN A 199 -8.13 -17.72 -0.47
N ALA A 200 -6.80 -17.76 -0.60
CA ALA A 200 -6.12 -18.54 -1.64
C ALA A 200 -6.25 -20.05 -1.42
N GLY A 201 -6.43 -20.48 -0.16
CA GLY A 201 -6.67 -21.87 0.22
C GLY A 201 -8.11 -22.36 0.07
N ASN A 202 -9.05 -21.47 -0.32
CA ASN A 202 -10.45 -21.78 -0.59
C ASN A 202 -10.74 -21.70 -2.09
#